data_AF-A0A1H4W1D7-F1
#
_entry.id   AF-A0A1H4W1D7-F1
#
_cell.length_a   1.000
_cell.length_b   1.000
_cell.length_c   1.000
_cell.angle_alpha   90.00
_cell.angle_beta   90.00
_cell.angle_gamma   90.00
#
_symmetry.space_group_name_H-M   'P 1'
#
loop_
_entity.id
_entity.type
_entity.pdbx_description
1 polymer ?
#
loop_
_entity_poly.entity_id
_entity_poly.type
_entity_poly.pdbx_seq_one_letter_code
_entity_poly.pdbx_strand_id
1 'polypeptide(L)'
;MAETQRKPVPRNDDGELDTATAFLSFARECVLKKTDGLTEEQLRRVMVASGTSLLGLVHHLTLAEQVWFGHHIAGGPDPGNVGMDVPAGRTAAEVLAGYRAAIEASDAAIRAAGDPGKPAAVAIDGRCHTLRWVLAHMTSETARHAGHADILREQLDGVTGR
;
A
#
# COMPACT_ATOMS: atom_id res chain seq x y z
N MET A 1 -16.22 17.44 15.93
CA MET A 1 -16.70 16.66 14.78
C MET A 1 -15.62 15.67 14.44
N ALA A 2 -15.91 14.37 14.38
CA ALA A 2 -14.91 13.39 13.99
C ALA A 2 -14.38 13.78 12.60
N GLU A 3 -13.06 13.99 12.50
CA GLU A 3 -12.42 14.35 11.24
C GLU A 3 -12.77 13.26 10.21
N THR A 4 -13.38 13.66 9.08
CA THR A 4 -13.79 12.68 8.08
C THR A 4 -12.58 11.89 7.63
N GLN A 5 -12.66 10.57 7.72
CA GLN A 5 -11.62 9.67 7.23
C GLN A 5 -11.63 9.54 5.70
N ARG A 6 -12.52 10.26 5.01
CA ARG A 6 -12.57 10.33 3.55
C ARG A 6 -11.47 11.23 3.01
N LYS A 7 -10.91 10.84 1.87
CA LYS A 7 -10.01 11.66 1.07
C LYS A 7 -10.73 12.07 -0.22
N PRO A 8 -10.54 13.29 -0.73
CA PRO A 8 -11.09 13.67 -2.03
C PRO A 8 -10.42 12.83 -3.12
N VAL A 9 -11.21 12.39 -4.10
CA VAL A 9 -10.70 11.66 -5.27
C VAL A 9 -9.76 12.59 -6.05
N PRO A 10 -8.57 12.12 -6.48
CA PRO A 10 -7.67 12.91 -7.30
C PRO A 10 -8.32 13.31 -8.63
N ARG A 11 -7.93 14.46 -9.16
CA ARG A 11 -8.44 15.00 -10.43
C ARG A 11 -7.35 15.17 -11.49
N ASN A 12 -6.15 14.62 -11.24
CA ASN A 12 -5.04 14.70 -12.16
C ASN A 12 -5.31 13.86 -13.41
N ASP A 13 -5.30 14.51 -14.57
CA ASP A 13 -5.49 13.92 -15.89
C ASP A 13 -4.43 14.38 -16.91
N ASP A 14 -3.31 14.91 -16.42
CA ASP A 14 -2.19 15.45 -17.22
C ASP A 14 -1.53 14.40 -18.15
N GLY A 15 -1.77 13.11 -17.88
CA GLY A 15 -1.29 11.99 -18.67
C GLY A 15 -1.62 10.65 -18.03
N GLU A 16 -1.38 9.56 -18.76
CA GLU A 16 -1.66 8.20 -18.26
C GLU A 16 -0.87 7.89 -16.98
N LEU A 17 0.44 8.17 -16.97
CA LEU A 17 1.31 7.90 -15.82
C LEU A 17 0.93 8.75 -14.60
N ASP A 18 0.64 10.04 -14.83
CA ASP A 18 0.26 10.98 -13.78
C ASP A 18 -1.08 10.59 -13.15
N THR A 19 -2.07 10.23 -13.99
CA THR A 19 -3.37 9.74 -13.53
C THR A 19 -3.19 8.47 -12.70
N ALA A 20 -2.49 7.47 -13.22
CA ALA A 20 -2.30 6.19 -12.52
C ALA A 20 -1.57 6.37 -11.19
N THR A 21 -0.53 7.21 -11.15
CA THR A 21 0.23 7.50 -9.94
C THR A 21 -0.62 8.24 -8.91
N ALA A 22 -1.43 9.22 -9.33
CA ALA A 22 -2.33 9.94 -8.43
C ALA A 22 -3.35 9.02 -7.76
N PHE A 23 -3.93 8.07 -8.49
CA PHE A 23 -4.86 7.09 -7.91
C PHE A 23 -4.16 6.09 -6.97
N LEU A 24 -2.93 5.67 -7.27
CA LEU A 24 -2.14 4.85 -6.37
C LEU A 24 -1.81 5.59 -5.07
N SER A 25 -1.35 6.84 -5.15
CA SER A 25 -1.09 7.70 -3.99
C SER A 25 -2.35 7.88 -3.14
N PHE A 26 -3.50 8.12 -3.79
CA PHE A 26 -4.79 8.20 -3.11
C PHE A 26 -5.14 6.92 -2.34
N ALA A 27 -4.93 5.74 -2.93
CA ALA A 27 -5.19 4.47 -2.25
C ALA A 27 -4.25 4.25 -1.05
N ARG A 28 -2.95 4.55 -1.20
CA ARG A 28 -1.94 4.48 -0.12
C ARG A 28 -2.30 5.38 1.05
N GLU A 29 -2.70 6.63 0.76
CA GLU A 29 -3.16 7.57 1.78
C GLU A 29 -4.40 7.08 2.50
N CYS A 30 -5.37 6.49 1.78
CA CYS A 30 -6.57 5.95 2.39
C CYS A 30 -6.22 4.88 3.45
N VAL A 31 -5.25 3.99 3.17
CA VAL A 31 -4.77 3.00 4.14
C VAL A 31 -4.14 3.66 5.36
N LEU A 32 -3.17 4.56 5.14
CA LEU A 32 -2.44 5.22 6.22
C LEU A 32 -3.38 5.96 7.18
N LYS A 33 -4.39 6.65 6.63
CA LYS A 33 -5.35 7.41 7.44
C LYS A 33 -6.11 6.54 8.44
N LYS A 34 -6.38 5.27 8.11
CA LYS A 34 -7.07 4.33 9.02
C LYS A 34 -6.24 3.98 10.26
N THR A 35 -4.96 4.32 10.28
CA THR A 35 -4.08 4.09 11.42
C THR A 35 -4.01 5.28 12.38
N ASP A 36 -4.54 6.44 11.98
CA ASP A 36 -4.40 7.68 12.75
C ASP A 36 -5.12 7.59 14.11
N GLY A 37 -4.42 7.99 15.17
CA GLY A 37 -4.95 8.05 16.54
C GLY A 37 -5.16 6.69 17.22
N LEU A 38 -4.75 5.57 16.61
CA LEU A 38 -4.84 4.26 17.23
C LEU A 38 -3.61 3.94 18.09
N THR A 39 -3.83 3.19 19.16
CA THR A 39 -2.73 2.65 19.98
C THR A 39 -2.05 1.47 19.30
N GLU A 40 -0.84 1.13 19.76
CA GLU A 40 -0.11 -0.09 19.36
C GLU A 40 -0.99 -1.34 19.47
N GLU A 41 -1.72 -1.48 20.58
CA GLU A 41 -2.61 -2.62 20.84
C GLU A 41 -3.75 -2.67 19.82
N GLN A 42 -4.40 -1.53 19.55
CA GLN A 42 -5.48 -1.46 18.57
C GLN A 42 -5.00 -1.80 17.15
N LEU A 43 -3.84 -1.29 16.75
CA LEU A 43 -3.26 -1.56 15.43
C LEU A 43 -2.94 -3.04 15.23
N ARG A 44 -2.47 -3.72 16.28
CA ARG A 44 -2.11 -5.15 16.24
C ARG A 44 -3.29 -6.09 16.43
N ARG A 45 -4.40 -5.61 16.98
CA ARG A 45 -5.54 -6.45 17.31
C ARG A 45 -6.07 -7.15 16.06
N VAL A 46 -6.13 -8.48 16.13
CA VAL A 46 -6.79 -9.32 15.12
C VAL A 46 -8.29 -9.18 15.30
N MET A 47 -8.97 -8.80 14.22
CA MET A 47 -10.40 -8.46 14.25
C MET A 47 -11.27 -9.50 13.54
N VAL A 48 -10.67 -10.38 12.74
CA VAL A 48 -11.36 -11.40 11.96
C VAL A 48 -10.64 -12.75 12.07
N ALA A 49 -11.38 -13.84 11.90
CA ALA A 49 -10.88 -15.21 12.06
C ALA A 49 -9.70 -15.56 11.12
N SER A 50 -9.54 -14.84 10.00
CA SER A 50 -8.40 -14.99 9.10
C SER A 50 -7.08 -14.45 9.65
N GLY A 51 -7.06 -13.85 10.85
CA GLY A 51 -5.84 -13.31 11.45
C GLY A 51 -5.52 -11.86 11.08
N THR A 52 -6.40 -11.18 10.34
CA THR A 52 -6.10 -9.83 9.83
C THR A 52 -6.22 -8.75 10.91
N SER A 53 -5.19 -7.89 10.98
CA SER A 53 -5.13 -6.66 11.78
C SER A 53 -4.77 -5.46 10.88
N LEU A 54 -5.01 -4.23 11.35
CA LEU A 54 -4.64 -3.02 10.60
C LEU A 54 -3.13 -2.94 10.37
N LEU A 55 -2.32 -3.29 11.37
CA LEU A 55 -0.87 -3.28 11.24
C LEU A 55 -0.38 -4.37 10.28
N GLY A 56 -1.04 -5.53 10.27
CA GLY A 56 -0.76 -6.59 9.30
C GLY A 56 -1.04 -6.17 7.86
N LEU A 57 -2.12 -5.41 7.62
CA LEU A 57 -2.41 -4.85 6.30
C LEU A 57 -1.32 -3.87 5.83
N VAL A 58 -0.86 -2.97 6.71
CA VAL A 58 0.23 -2.04 6.41
C VAL A 58 1.54 -2.78 6.14
N HIS A 59 1.84 -3.80 6.95
CA HIS A 59 3.04 -4.62 6.76
C HIS A 59 3.03 -5.35 5.41
N HIS A 60 1.91 -5.98 5.07
CA HIS A 60 1.71 -6.63 3.77
C HIS A 60 1.92 -5.65 2.62
N LEU A 61 1.29 -4.48 2.67
CA LEU A 61 1.45 -3.47 1.62
C LEU A 61 2.88 -2.94 1.54
N THR A 62 3.61 -2.85 2.66
CA THR A 62 5.04 -2.50 2.64
C THR A 62 5.86 -3.49 1.84
N LEU A 63 5.63 -4.78 2.04
CA LEU A 63 6.32 -5.85 1.30
C LEU A 63 5.88 -5.86 -0.17
N ALA A 64 4.59 -5.63 -0.45
CA ALA A 64 4.07 -5.54 -1.82
C ALA A 64 4.74 -4.40 -2.61
N GLU A 65 4.90 -3.20 -2.02
CA GLU A 65 5.65 -2.09 -2.63
C GLU A 65 7.09 -2.51 -2.99
N GLN A 66 7.77 -3.17 -2.07
CA GLN A 66 9.15 -3.63 -2.24
C GLN A 66 9.28 -4.69 -3.34
N VAL A 67 8.34 -5.64 -3.44
CA VAL A 67 8.32 -6.65 -4.51
C VAL A 67 8.01 -5.99 -5.85
N TRP A 68 6.90 -5.27 -5.95
CA TRP A 68 6.37 -4.86 -7.24
C TRP A 68 7.15 -3.70 -7.86
N PHE A 69 7.50 -2.68 -7.09
CA PHE A 69 8.28 -1.55 -7.61
C PHE A 69 9.77 -1.72 -7.36
N GLY A 70 10.16 -2.18 -6.16
CA GLY A 70 11.58 -2.36 -5.82
C GLY A 70 12.25 -3.49 -6.60
N HIS A 71 11.67 -4.69 -6.59
CA HIS A 71 12.25 -5.85 -7.27
C HIS A 71 11.87 -5.87 -8.77
N HIS A 72 10.59 -5.91 -9.12
CA HIS A 72 10.18 -6.08 -10.52
C HIS A 72 10.46 -4.87 -11.40
N ILE A 73 10.13 -3.64 -10.98
CA ILE A 73 10.37 -2.45 -11.80
C ILE A 73 11.83 -1.97 -11.72
N ALA A 74 12.40 -1.86 -10.52
CA ALA A 74 13.74 -1.30 -10.33
C ALA A 74 14.88 -2.35 -10.37
N GLY A 75 14.58 -3.65 -10.37
CA GLY A 75 15.60 -4.70 -10.41
C GLY A 75 16.34 -4.92 -9.09
N GLY A 76 15.79 -4.46 -7.97
CA GLY A 76 16.34 -4.65 -6.63
C GLY A 76 16.23 -6.09 -6.12
N PRO A 77 16.69 -6.36 -4.89
CA PRO A 77 16.56 -7.68 -4.27
C PRO A 77 15.08 -8.03 -4.02
N ASP A 78 14.75 -9.32 -4.14
CA ASP A 78 13.43 -9.85 -3.77
C ASP A 78 13.31 -9.87 -2.23
N PRO A 79 12.35 -9.15 -1.62
CA PRO A 79 12.12 -9.19 -0.17
C PRO A 79 11.51 -10.53 0.30
N GLY A 80 11.09 -11.40 -0.60
CA GLY A 80 10.54 -12.71 -0.30
C GLY A 80 9.01 -12.67 -0.08
N ASN A 81 8.54 -13.52 0.83
CA ASN A 81 7.09 -13.73 1.00
C ASN A 81 6.37 -12.47 1.51
N VAL A 82 5.28 -12.11 0.81
CA VAL A 82 4.42 -10.98 1.15
C VAL A 82 3.31 -11.46 2.08
N GLY A 83 3.52 -11.29 3.39
CA GLY A 83 2.60 -11.72 4.45
C GLY A 83 2.09 -10.58 5.33
N MET A 84 1.14 -10.90 6.22
CA MET A 84 0.56 -9.96 7.20
C MET A 84 1.16 -10.11 8.60
N ASP A 85 2.06 -11.06 8.81
CA ASP A 85 2.66 -11.36 10.11
C ASP A 85 3.69 -10.30 10.51
N VAL A 86 3.26 -9.34 11.33
CA VAL A 86 4.16 -8.29 11.83
C VAL A 86 5.10 -8.88 12.89
N PRO A 87 6.44 -8.77 12.72
CA PRO A 87 7.39 -9.25 13.72
C PRO A 87 7.12 -8.63 15.11
N ALA A 88 7.13 -9.46 16.16
CA ALA A 88 6.81 -9.02 17.53
C ALA A 88 7.76 -7.93 18.05
N GLY A 89 9.01 -7.92 17.60
CA GLY A 89 10.01 -6.92 17.99
C GLY A 89 9.94 -5.60 17.23
N ARG A 90 9.00 -5.43 16.29
CA ARG A 90 8.94 -4.25 15.41
C ARG A 90 7.69 -3.45 15.73
N THR A 91 7.83 -2.27 16.31
CA THR A 91 6.73 -1.38 16.75
C THR A 91 5.82 -0.93 15.60
N ALA A 92 4.59 -0.50 15.89
CA ALA A 92 3.70 0.01 14.85
C ALA A 92 4.26 1.25 14.16
N ALA A 93 4.95 2.12 14.91
CA ALA A 93 5.62 3.30 14.36
C ALA A 93 6.69 2.91 13.32
N GLU A 94 7.50 1.88 13.59
CA GLU A 94 8.50 1.39 12.64
C GLU A 94 7.88 0.76 11.40
N VAL A 95 6.76 0.05 11.54
CA VAL A 95 6.02 -0.52 10.41
C VAL A 95 5.43 0.59 9.53
N LEU A 96 4.80 1.60 10.13
CA LEU A 96 4.25 2.75 9.40
C LEU A 96 5.34 3.58 8.73
N ALA A 97 6.47 3.80 9.39
CA ALA A 97 7.64 4.46 8.80
C ALA A 97 8.21 3.63 7.64
N GLY A 98 8.27 2.29 7.80
CA GLY A 98 8.67 1.37 6.75
C GLY A 98 7.76 1.44 5.52
N TYR A 99 6.44 1.53 5.71
CA TYR A 99 5.51 1.67 4.60
C TYR A 99 5.71 2.98 3.85
N ARG A 100 5.86 4.10 4.56
CA ARG A 100 6.15 5.41 3.96
C ARG A 100 7.47 5.40 3.18
N ALA A 101 8.52 4.79 3.72
CA ALA A 101 9.79 4.65 3.03
C ALA A 101 9.68 3.79 1.76
N ALA A 102 8.88 2.72 1.81
CA ALA A 102 8.62 1.89 0.63
C ALA A 102 7.85 2.67 -0.45
N ILE A 103 6.85 3.48 -0.08
CA ILE A 103 6.13 4.37 -1.00
C ILE A 103 7.10 5.33 -1.70
N GLU A 104 7.98 6.01 -0.96
CA GLU A 104 8.95 6.93 -1.54
C GLU A 104 9.91 6.23 -2.52
N ALA A 105 10.36 5.01 -2.18
CA ALA A 105 11.19 4.21 -3.05
C ALA A 105 10.44 3.77 -4.33
N SER A 106 9.17 3.37 -4.19
CA SER A 106 8.30 3.05 -5.32
C SER A 106 8.10 4.25 -6.23
N ASP A 107 7.86 5.43 -5.68
CA ASP A 107 7.66 6.66 -6.45
C ASP A 107 8.95 7.06 -7.19
N ALA A 108 10.11 6.84 -6.59
CA ALA A 108 11.39 7.01 -7.27
C ALA A 108 11.56 6.01 -8.43
N ALA A 109 11.18 4.75 -8.25
CA ALA A 109 11.23 3.72 -9.29
C ALA A 109 10.26 4.04 -10.45
N ILE A 110 9.05 4.49 -10.15
CA ILE A 110 8.03 4.91 -11.14
C ILE A 110 8.56 6.09 -11.97
N ARG A 111 9.11 7.13 -11.32
CA ARG A 111 9.70 8.28 -12.02
C ARG A 111 10.90 7.89 -12.88
N ALA A 112 11.77 7.01 -12.39
CA ALA A 112 12.92 6.52 -13.15
C ALA A 112 12.50 5.63 -14.34
N ALA A 113 11.38 4.93 -14.24
CA ALA A 113 10.80 4.19 -15.35
C ALA A 113 10.23 5.14 -16.41
N GLY A 114 9.47 6.16 -16.01
CA GLY A 114 9.05 7.31 -16.83
C GLY A 114 8.07 7.00 -17.97
N ASP A 115 7.93 5.74 -18.35
CA ASP A 115 7.07 5.27 -19.44
C ASP A 115 6.16 4.13 -18.93
N PRO A 116 4.83 4.29 -18.94
CA PRO A 116 3.89 3.21 -18.63
C PRO A 116 4.09 1.93 -19.47
N GLY A 117 4.64 2.06 -20.69
CA GLY A 117 4.98 0.95 -21.58
C GLY A 117 6.25 0.21 -21.20
N LYS A 118 7.09 0.74 -20.29
CA LYS A 118 8.37 0.14 -19.94
C LYS A 118 8.16 -1.26 -19.32
N PRO A 119 8.81 -2.31 -19.84
CA PRO A 119 8.76 -3.64 -19.24
C PRO A 119 9.50 -3.66 -17.90
N ALA A 120 9.01 -4.49 -16.97
CA ALA A 120 9.66 -4.78 -15.70
C ALA A 120 11.09 -5.30 -15.93
N ALA A 121 12.01 -4.86 -15.07
CA ALA A 121 13.40 -5.30 -15.06
C ALA A 121 13.52 -6.78 -14.71
N VAL A 122 12.65 -7.29 -13.82
CA VAL A 122 12.57 -8.71 -13.46
C VAL A 122 11.21 -9.27 -13.86
N ALA A 123 11.22 -10.40 -14.56
CA ALA A 123 10.02 -11.08 -15.04
C ALA A 123 9.14 -11.58 -13.88
N ILE A 124 7.82 -11.54 -14.09
CA ILE A 124 6.79 -12.09 -13.21
C ILE A 124 6.27 -13.35 -13.92
N ASP A 125 6.40 -14.52 -13.29
CA ASP A 125 6.00 -15.81 -13.87
C ASP A 125 6.52 -16.03 -15.31
N GLY A 126 7.76 -15.61 -15.57
CA GLY A 126 8.42 -15.74 -16.87
C GLY A 126 8.03 -14.68 -17.91
N ARG A 127 7.25 -13.65 -17.54
CA ARG A 127 6.89 -12.53 -18.43
C ARG A 127 7.27 -11.17 -17.82
N CYS A 128 7.92 -10.31 -18.60
CA CYS A 128 8.12 -8.90 -18.20
C CYS A 128 6.84 -8.10 -18.46
N HIS A 129 5.99 -7.97 -17.43
CA HIS A 129 4.83 -7.08 -17.48
C HIS A 129 5.27 -5.61 -17.52
N THR A 130 4.42 -4.72 -18.04
CA THR A 130 4.76 -3.30 -18.13
C THR A 130 4.51 -2.55 -16.82
N LEU A 131 5.12 -1.36 -16.66
CA LEU A 131 4.84 -0.45 -15.55
C LEU A 131 3.34 -0.17 -15.39
N ARG A 132 2.62 0.04 -16.51
CA ARG A 132 1.16 0.20 -16.54
C ARG A 132 0.45 -0.95 -15.82
N TRP A 133 0.85 -2.18 -16.10
CA TRP A 133 0.23 -3.35 -15.48
C TRP A 133 0.52 -3.39 -13.97
N VAL A 134 1.77 -3.12 -13.57
CA VAL A 134 2.18 -3.09 -12.16
C VAL A 134 1.44 -2.00 -11.38
N LEU A 135 1.30 -0.80 -11.95
CA LEU A 135 0.52 0.30 -11.36
C LEU A 135 -0.96 -0.08 -11.17
N ALA A 136 -1.58 -0.70 -12.19
CA ALA A 136 -2.96 -1.14 -12.11
C ALA A 136 -3.16 -2.24 -11.04
N HIS A 137 -2.23 -3.19 -10.97
CA HIS A 137 -2.22 -4.24 -9.96
C HIS A 137 -2.11 -3.66 -8.54
N MET A 138 -1.08 -2.85 -8.28
CA MET A 138 -0.83 -2.26 -6.96
C MET A 138 -1.93 -1.29 -6.52
N THR A 139 -2.52 -0.54 -7.45
CA THR A 139 -3.67 0.32 -7.14
C THR A 139 -4.87 -0.52 -6.70
N SER A 140 -5.16 -1.59 -7.43
CA SER A 140 -6.28 -2.49 -7.12
C SER A 140 -6.08 -3.21 -5.79
N GLU A 141 -4.86 -3.70 -5.52
CA GLU A 141 -4.51 -4.36 -4.28
C GLU A 141 -4.60 -3.41 -3.07
N THR A 142 -4.03 -2.22 -3.19
CA THR A 142 -4.06 -1.20 -2.13
C THR A 142 -5.48 -0.72 -1.85
N ALA A 143 -6.28 -0.47 -2.88
CA ALA A 143 -7.67 -0.05 -2.73
C ALA A 143 -8.53 -1.14 -2.06
N ARG A 144 -8.33 -2.42 -2.42
CA ARG A 144 -8.98 -3.55 -1.75
C ARG A 144 -8.64 -3.58 -0.25
N HIS A 145 -7.37 -3.40 0.10
CA HIS A 145 -6.92 -3.37 1.49
C HIS A 145 -7.38 -2.13 2.25
N ALA A 146 -7.53 -0.98 1.59
CA ALA A 146 -8.16 0.20 2.19
C ALA A 146 -9.62 -0.08 2.60
N GLY A 147 -10.39 -0.77 1.75
CA GLY A 147 -11.75 -1.20 2.09
C GLY A 147 -11.80 -2.19 3.26
N HIS A 148 -10.83 -3.10 3.36
CA HIS A 148 -10.71 -3.95 4.55
C HIS A 148 -10.40 -3.12 5.81
N ALA A 149 -9.47 -2.17 5.70
CA ALA A 149 -9.07 -1.30 6.80
C ALA A 149 -10.24 -0.43 7.32
N ASP A 150 -11.18 -0.03 6.45
CA ASP A 150 -12.40 0.66 6.86
C ASP A 150 -13.24 -0.18 7.82
N ILE A 151 -13.48 -1.45 7.48
CA ILE A 151 -14.27 -2.36 8.32
C ILE A 151 -13.55 -2.65 9.65
N LEU A 152 -12.23 -2.85 9.60
CA LEU A 152 -11.45 -3.07 10.83
C LEU A 152 -11.45 -1.85 11.73
N ARG A 153 -11.38 -0.64 11.15
CA ARG A 153 -11.42 0.61 11.91
C ARG A 153 -12.76 0.79 12.59
N GLU A 154 -13.86 0.61 11.86
CA GLU A 154 -15.21 0.70 12.41
C GLU A 154 -15.42 -0.27 13.58
N GLN A 155 -14.89 -1.49 13.49
CA GLN A 155 -14.98 -2.46 14.59
C GLN A 155 -14.10 -2.11 15.81
N LEU A 156 -13.02 -1.35 15.64
CA LEU A 156 -12.10 -1.00 16.71
C LEU A 156 -12.61 0.15 17.58
N ASP A 157 -13.14 1.21 16.97
CA ASP A 157 -13.51 2.44 17.67
C ASP A 157 -14.77 3.14 17.12
N GLY A 158 -15.47 2.53 16.16
CA GLY A 158 -16.66 3.09 15.53
C GLY A 158 -16.38 4.22 14.53
N VAL A 159 -15.12 4.60 14.30
CA VAL A 159 -14.77 5.60 13.28
C VAL A 159 -14.98 4.99 11.89
N THR A 160 -15.68 5.73 11.01
CA THR A 160 -16.00 5.27 9.66
C THR A 160 -15.25 6.06 8.58
N GLY A 161 -14.98 5.40 7.45
CA GLY A 161 -14.25 5.94 6.30
C GLY A 161 -15.06 6.71 5.24
N ARG A 162 -16.34 6.96 5.48
CA ARG A 162 -17.34 7.36 4.47
C ARG A 162 -17.70 8.85 4.48
#